data_AF-A0A962YIM1-F1
#
_entry.id   AF-A0A962YIM1-F1
#
_cell.length_a   1.000
_cell.length_b   1.000
_cell.length_c   1.000
_cell.angle_alpha   90.00
_cell.angle_beta   90.00
_cell.angle_gamma   90.00
#
_symmetry.space_group_name_H-M   'P 1'
#
loop_
_entity.id
_entity.type
_entity.pdbx_description
1 polymer ?
#
loop_
_entity_poly.entity_id
_entity_poly.type
_entity_poly.pdbx_seq_one_letter_code
_entity_poly.pdbx_strand_id
1 'polypeptide(L)'
;MLSRTAVALLLTLTALPVRADFIDWWLTPDQQGRYYYAKGEYAKAARAFTQPRWKALAFYAAADYASAAALFATLEDASGYFYLGNA
;
A
#
# COMPACT_ATOMS: atom_id res chain seq x y z
N MET A 1 -46.70 -18.01 14.00
CA MET A 1 -46.75 -18.48 12.60
C MET A 1 -46.82 -17.26 11.70
N LEU A 2 -46.00 -17.26 10.63
CA LEU A 2 -45.63 -16.14 9.75
C LEU A 2 -44.79 -15.04 10.46
N SER A 3 -43.58 -14.68 10.01
CA SER A 3 -43.01 -14.88 8.68
C SER A 3 -41.53 -15.32 8.75
N ARG A 4 -41.23 -16.43 8.08
CA ARG A 4 -39.87 -16.91 7.81
C ARG A 4 -39.14 -15.99 6.79
N THR A 5 -39.70 -14.83 6.48
CA THR A 5 -39.23 -13.91 5.43
C THR A 5 -38.27 -12.84 5.94
N ALA A 6 -38.19 -12.58 7.24
CA ALA A 6 -37.26 -11.58 7.78
C ALA A 6 -35.78 -12.04 7.74
N VAL A 7 -35.52 -13.35 7.68
CA VAL A 7 -34.15 -13.91 7.69
C VAL A 7 -33.48 -13.82 6.32
N ALA A 8 -34.24 -13.62 5.23
CA ALA A 8 -33.70 -13.64 3.88
C ALA A 8 -33.15 -12.29 3.38
N LEU A 9 -33.38 -11.18 4.09
CA LEU A 9 -33.03 -9.84 3.58
C LEU A 9 -31.68 -9.29 4.06
N LEU A 10 -30.97 -9.98 4.96
CA LEU A 10 -29.72 -9.46 5.57
C LEU A 10 -28.45 -10.22 5.12
N LEU A 11 -28.49 -10.85 3.95
CA LEU A 11 -27.34 -11.60 3.39
C LEU A 11 -26.90 -11.09 2.01
N THR A 12 -27.44 -9.97 1.53
CA THR A 12 -26.96 -9.29 0.32
C THR A 12 -25.88 -8.25 0.63
N LEU A 13 -25.05 -8.48 1.66
CA LEU A 13 -23.78 -7.78 1.77
C LEU A 13 -22.89 -8.38 0.68
N THR A 14 -22.95 -7.79 -0.50
CA THR A 14 -22.10 -8.13 -1.64
C THR A 14 -20.65 -8.13 -1.14
N ALA A 15 -20.07 -9.32 -0.97
CA ALA A 15 -18.66 -9.45 -0.69
C ALA A 15 -17.94 -8.74 -1.84
N LEU A 16 -17.33 -7.59 -1.56
CA LEU A 16 -16.47 -6.94 -2.53
C LEU A 16 -15.43 -7.99 -2.93
N PRO A 17 -15.21 -8.22 -4.23
CA PRO A 17 -14.20 -9.18 -4.64
C PRO A 17 -12.83 -8.67 -4.17
N VAL A 18 -12.37 -9.19 -3.04
CA VAL A 18 -10.97 -9.11 -2.65
C VAL A 18 -10.23 -10.03 -3.61
N ARG A 19 -9.52 -9.43 -4.56
CA ARG A 19 -8.61 -10.16 -5.44
C ARG A 19 -7.28 -10.25 -4.72
N ALA A 20 -6.99 -11.44 -4.20
CA ALA A 20 -5.66 -11.78 -3.72
C ALA A 20 -4.88 -12.38 -4.90
N ASP A 21 -3.77 -11.75 -5.27
CA ASP A 21 -2.83 -12.33 -6.22
C ASP A 21 -2.06 -13.46 -5.54
N PHE A 22 -1.49 -14.38 -6.32
CA PHE A 22 -0.70 -15.49 -5.77
C PHE A 22 0.36 -15.01 -4.77
N ILE A 23 0.98 -13.86 -5.05
CA ILE A 23 2.03 -13.27 -4.22
C ILE A 23 1.53 -12.87 -2.81
N ASP A 24 0.25 -12.53 -2.67
CA ASP A 24 -0.36 -12.09 -1.40
C ASP A 24 -0.41 -13.20 -0.35
N TRP A 25 -0.38 -14.46 -0.78
CA TRP A 25 -0.43 -15.62 0.10
C TRP A 25 0.92 -15.94 0.73
N TRP A 26 2.02 -15.46 0.15
CA TRP A 26 3.37 -15.89 0.51
C TRP A 26 4.29 -14.74 0.93
N LEU A 27 4.06 -13.52 0.44
CA LEU A 27 4.91 -12.38 0.71
C LEU A 27 4.18 -11.36 1.58
N THR A 28 4.88 -10.87 2.60
CA THR A 28 4.43 -9.70 3.35
C THR A 28 4.39 -8.47 2.43
N PRO A 29 3.60 -7.42 2.77
CA PRO A 29 3.52 -6.21 1.96
C PRO A 29 4.90 -5.59 1.66
N ASP A 30 5.83 -5.57 2.62
CA ASP A 30 7.19 -5.08 2.41
C ASP A 30 8.02 -5.98 1.48
N GLN A 31 7.82 -7.30 1.53
CA GLN A 31 8.47 -8.22 0.59
C GLN A 31 7.93 -8.03 -0.84
N GLN A 32 6.62 -7.82 -0.98
CA GLN A 32 6.03 -7.45 -2.27
C GLN A 32 6.55 -6.10 -2.77
N GLY A 33 6.67 -5.11 -1.87
CA GLY A 33 7.25 -3.81 -2.16
C GLY A 33 8.66 -3.94 -2.74
N ARG A 34 9.53 -4.76 -2.10
CA ARG A 34 10.87 -5.05 -2.62
C ARG A 34 10.85 -5.73 -3.97
N TYR A 35 9.95 -6.69 -4.18
CA TYR A 35 9.79 -7.38 -5.45
C TYR A 35 9.43 -6.41 -6.59
N TYR A 36 8.42 -5.55 -6.37
CA TYR A 36 8.02 -4.55 -7.37
C TYR A 36 9.10 -3.49 -7.58
N TYR A 37 9.79 -3.07 -6.52
CA TYR A 37 10.88 -2.09 -6.63
C TYR A 37 12.03 -2.64 -7.47
N ALA A 38 12.42 -3.90 -7.26
CA ALA A 38 13.47 -4.56 -8.04
C ALA A 38 13.12 -4.70 -9.53
N LYS A 39 11.83 -4.73 -9.86
CA LYS A 39 11.32 -4.73 -11.24
C LYS A 39 11.18 -3.33 -11.86
N GLY A 40 11.49 -2.26 -11.12
CA GLY A 40 11.25 -0.88 -11.55
C GLY A 40 9.78 -0.45 -11.50
N GLU A 41 8.90 -1.26 -10.91
CA GLU A 41 7.46 -0.96 -10.78
C GLU A 41 7.22 -0.09 -9.52
N TYR A 42 7.87 1.08 -9.46
CA TYR A 42 7.98 1.89 -8.25
C TYR A 42 6.64 2.34 -7.66
N ALA A 43 5.66 2.72 -8.49
CA ALA A 43 4.34 3.10 -8.00
C ALA A 43 3.60 1.94 -7.32
N LYS A 44 3.76 0.70 -7.80
CA LYS A 44 3.22 -0.48 -7.13
C LYS A 44 4.00 -0.81 -5.87
N ALA A 45 5.32 -0.70 -5.91
CA ALA A 45 6.17 -0.87 -4.74
C ALA A 45 5.75 0.08 -3.59
N ALA A 46 5.51 1.35 -3.91
CA ALA A 46 5.07 2.36 -2.96
C ALA A 46 3.71 2.01 -2.32
N ARG A 47 2.79 1.42 -3.08
CA ARG A 47 1.50 0.96 -2.53
C ARG A 47 1.65 -0.26 -1.62
N ALA A 48 2.62 -1.13 -1.91
CA ALA A 48 2.86 -2.36 -1.16
C ALA A 48 3.65 -2.13 0.14
N PHE A 49 4.67 -1.26 0.13
CA PHE A 49 5.46 -0.99 1.33
C PHE A 49 4.60 -0.43 2.47
N THR A 50 4.81 -0.98 3.66
CA THR A 50 4.26 -0.47 4.92
C THR A 50 5.29 0.29 5.71
N GLN A 51 6.58 -0.07 5.61
CA GLN A 51 7.66 0.70 6.23
C GLN A 51 7.78 2.10 5.61
N PRO A 52 7.62 3.19 6.40
CA PRO A 52 7.52 4.55 5.86
C PRO A 52 8.71 4.97 5.00
N ARG A 53 9.93 4.61 5.40
CA ARG A 53 11.15 4.93 4.65
C ARG A 53 11.16 4.30 3.26
N TRP A 54 10.89 3.00 3.16
CA TRP A 54 10.88 2.29 1.88
C TRP A 54 9.72 2.76 1.00
N LYS A 55 8.58 3.08 1.60
CA LYS A 55 7.44 3.67 0.93
C LYS A 55 7.76 5.03 0.32
N ALA A 56 8.40 5.93 1.09
CA ALA A 56 8.81 7.25 0.63
C ALA A 56 9.82 7.16 -0.52
N LEU A 57 10.84 6.29 -0.40
CA LEU A 57 11.81 6.03 -1.46
C LEU A 57 11.15 5.49 -2.74
N ALA A 58 10.15 4.62 -2.62
CA ALA A 58 9.41 4.11 -3.77
C ALA A 58 8.54 5.19 -4.45
N PHE A 59 7.89 6.08 -3.69
CA PHE A 59 7.20 7.23 -4.26
C PHE A 59 8.19 8.18 -4.97
N TYR A 60 9.35 8.45 -4.36
CA TYR A 60 10.40 9.26 -4.94
C TYR A 60 10.91 8.66 -6.26
N ALA A 61 11.18 7.36 -6.29
CA ALA A 61 11.59 6.64 -7.50
C ALA A 61 10.50 6.61 -8.58
N ALA A 62 9.22 6.67 -8.18
CA ALA A 62 8.08 6.84 -9.08
C ALA A 62 7.86 8.29 -9.55
N ALA A 63 8.73 9.23 -9.15
CA ALA A 63 8.58 10.67 -9.35
C ALA A 63 7.30 11.29 -8.76
N ASP A 64 6.66 10.61 -7.80
CA ASP A 64 5.60 11.18 -6.98
C ASP A 64 6.23 11.86 -5.75
N TYR A 65 6.85 13.01 -6.01
CA TYR A 65 7.59 13.73 -5.00
C TYR A 65 6.71 14.30 -3.89
N ALA A 66 5.45 14.65 -4.19
CA ALA A 66 4.52 15.14 -3.18
C ALA A 66 4.23 14.07 -2.11
N SER A 67 3.91 12.84 -2.54
CA SER A 67 3.70 11.72 -1.62
C SER A 67 4.99 11.33 -0.89
N ALA A 68 6.13 11.39 -1.57
CA ALA A 68 7.44 11.10 -0.98
C ALA A 68 7.79 12.12 0.11
N ALA A 69 7.69 13.42 -0.17
CA ALA A 69 7.95 14.52 0.76
C ALA A 69 7.07 14.41 2.01
N ALA A 70 5.77 14.13 1.84
CA ALA A 70 4.86 13.95 2.97
C ALA A 70 5.32 12.84 3.94
N LEU A 71 5.87 11.74 3.42
CA LEU A 71 6.41 10.65 4.24
C LEU A 71 7.81 10.95 4.78
N PHE A 72 8.69 11.58 4.00
CA PHE A 72 10.02 11.96 4.47
C PHE A 72 9.95 12.98 5.60
N ALA A 73 8.96 13.87 5.58
CA ALA A 73 8.72 14.82 6.67
C ALA A 73 8.39 14.16 8.01
N THR A 74 7.94 12.89 8.02
CA THR A 74 7.71 12.13 9.25
C THR A 74 8.94 11.37 9.74
N LEU A 75 10.04 11.36 8.96
CA LEU A 75 11.28 10.70 9.34
C LEU A 75 12.24 11.71 9.96
N GLU A 76 12.35 11.68 11.28
CA GLU A 76 13.20 12.59 12.07
C GLU A 76 14.68 12.13 12.08
N ASP A 77 15.24 11.93 10.89
CA ASP A 77 16.62 11.53 10.70
C ASP A 77 17.27 12.22 9.49
N ALA A 78 18.60 12.15 9.40
CA ALA A 78 19.37 12.82 8.36
C ALA A 78 18.94 12.44 6.92
N SER A 79 18.53 11.18 6.71
CA SER A 79 18.07 10.72 5.40
C SER A 79 16.68 11.27 5.06
N GLY A 80 15.79 11.34 6.06
CA GLY A 80 14.48 11.97 5.94
C GLY A 80 14.61 13.43 5.50
N TYR A 81 15.42 14.23 6.20
CA TYR A 81 15.62 15.64 5.84
C TYR A 81 16.27 15.84 4.47
N PHE A 82 17.25 15.00 4.11
CA PHE A 82 17.88 15.06 2.79
C PHE A 82 16.85 14.81 1.68
N TYR A 83 16.07 13.74 1.75
CA TYR A 83 15.11 13.42 0.70
C TYR A 83 13.89 14.35 0.71
N LEU A 84 13.50 14.89 1.86
CA LEU A 84 12.46 15.93 1.92
C LEU A 84 12.86 17.18 1.12
N GLY A 85 14.13 17.59 1.17
CA GLY A 85 14.61 18.74 0.40
C GLY A 85 14.82 18.48 -1.09
N ASN A 86 14.91 17.21 -1.51
CA ASN A 86 15.11 16.81 -2.91
C ASN A 86 13.82 16.33 -3.60
N ALA A 87 12.77 16.06 -2.82
CA ALA A 87 11.43 15.77 -3.32
C ALA A 87 10.70 17.09 -3.58
#